data_AF-N9TXB5-F1
#
_entry.id   AF-N9TXB5-F1
#
_cell.length_a   1.000
_cell.length_b   1.000
_cell.length_c   1.000
_cell.angle_alpha   90.00
_cell.angle_beta   90.00
_cell.angle_gamma   90.00
#
_symmetry.space_group_name_H-M   'P 1'
#
loop_
_entity.id
_entity.type
_entity.pdbx_description
1 polymer ?
#
loop_
_entity_poly.entity_id
_entity_poly.type
_entity_poly.pdbx_seq_one_letter_code
_entity_poly.pdbx_strand_id
1 'polypeptide(L)'
;MLRFPLSEWRTQEPRALALGQLKRITLFMADDDPPLLVHSWRLEPGLRLAPTTQALDLGGTDSPLMAGFAPLTPGDPRIKGKLTPVLRPAGDALVRDGLRGVERVTLEAPPGTYRLTLWLEEPGEWELLPHPLERAVDVNGERLWEQRLDAQRWQEEHYLAGREEIWPADPWRQLGARQGGRVSLTLVHPGGALVIRPLGHSPDARFLAGLLLRPLNGPADEERVERKRRQLFLERWQVQWPEPVSSPALRLIPQGQASEPEAIAAAGSRLLLSYAMMSPAGDESPTLLITPRRAART
;
A
#
# COMPACT_ATOMS: atom_id res chain seq x y z
N MET A 1 0.53 -16.79 10.89
CA MET A 1 -0.19 -16.60 9.61
C MET A 1 0.61 -15.60 8.78
N LEU A 2 0.80 -15.86 7.49
CA LEU A 2 1.52 -14.98 6.55
C LEU A 2 0.55 -14.54 5.45
N ARG A 3 0.58 -13.26 5.09
CA ARG A 3 -0.29 -12.65 4.09
C ARG A 3 0.54 -11.90 3.06
N PHE A 4 0.28 -12.18 1.79
CA PHE A 4 1.03 -11.63 0.67
C PHE A 4 0.05 -11.00 -0.35
N PRO A 5 -0.10 -9.67 -0.38
CA PRO A 5 -0.85 -9.00 -1.44
C PRO A 5 -0.12 -9.19 -2.78
N LEU A 6 -0.79 -9.81 -3.77
CA LEU A 6 -0.13 -10.19 -5.02
C LEU A 6 0.18 -8.97 -5.90
N SER A 7 -0.50 -7.83 -5.71
CA SER A 7 -0.20 -6.55 -6.37
C SER A 7 1.21 -6.00 -6.03
N GLU A 8 1.76 -6.42 -4.89
CA GLU A 8 3.12 -6.07 -4.49
C GLU A 8 4.19 -7.00 -5.10
N TRP A 9 3.80 -8.11 -5.72
CA TRP A 9 4.74 -9.08 -6.27
C TRP A 9 5.38 -8.60 -7.57
N ARG A 10 6.59 -9.07 -7.83
CA ARG A 10 7.41 -8.71 -9.00
C ARG A 10 7.84 -9.96 -9.74
N THR A 11 8.10 -9.82 -11.04
CA THR A 11 8.77 -10.87 -11.82
C THR A 11 10.28 -10.87 -11.49
N GLN A 12 11.07 -11.73 -12.15
CA GLN A 12 12.54 -11.71 -11.97
C GLN A 12 13.17 -10.43 -12.55
N GLU A 13 12.59 -9.91 -13.62
CA GLU A 13 12.73 -8.49 -13.99
C GLU A 13 11.86 -7.67 -13.03
N PRO A 14 12.26 -6.47 -12.56
CA PRO A 14 11.58 -5.77 -11.47
C PRO A 14 10.21 -5.13 -11.84
N ARG A 15 9.47 -5.71 -12.78
CA ARG A 15 8.14 -5.29 -13.25
C ARG A 15 7.02 -5.85 -12.38
N ALA A 16 5.89 -5.13 -12.36
CA ALA A 16 4.67 -5.57 -11.68
C ALA A 16 4.15 -6.92 -12.22
N LEU A 17 3.64 -7.77 -11.32
CA LEU A 17 3.03 -9.05 -11.70
C LEU A 17 1.67 -8.83 -12.40
N ALA A 18 1.50 -9.36 -13.61
CA ALA A 18 0.25 -9.30 -14.35
C ALA A 18 -0.81 -10.24 -13.74
N LEU A 19 -1.55 -9.76 -12.72
CA LEU A 19 -2.49 -10.56 -11.92
C LEU A 19 -3.57 -11.27 -12.75
N GLY A 20 -4.11 -10.60 -13.77
CA GLY A 20 -5.09 -11.18 -14.71
C GLY A 20 -4.53 -12.28 -15.61
N GLN A 21 -3.21 -12.51 -15.62
CA GLN A 21 -2.53 -13.58 -16.36
C GLN A 21 -1.90 -14.63 -15.43
N LEU A 22 -2.21 -14.59 -14.13
CA LEU A 22 -1.65 -15.49 -13.13
C LEU A 22 -2.21 -16.92 -13.26
N LYS A 23 -1.54 -17.74 -14.08
CA LYS A 23 -1.91 -19.15 -14.32
C LYS A 23 -1.56 -20.07 -13.14
N ARG A 24 -0.44 -19.77 -12.49
CA ARG A 24 0.25 -20.64 -11.55
C ARG A 24 1.24 -19.82 -10.70
N ILE A 25 1.37 -20.18 -9.44
CA ILE A 25 2.55 -19.91 -8.60
C ILE A 25 3.24 -21.30 -8.40
N THR A 26 4.46 -21.52 -7.85
CA THR A 26 5.02 -22.91 -7.70
C THR A 26 5.76 -23.15 -6.38
N LEU A 27 5.43 -24.19 -5.57
CA LEU A 27 5.99 -24.37 -4.22
C LEU A 27 7.40 -24.94 -4.27
N PHE A 28 8.32 -24.34 -3.53
CA PHE A 28 9.63 -24.94 -3.26
C PHE A 28 10.21 -24.54 -1.90
N MET A 29 11.01 -25.45 -1.36
CA MET A 29 11.95 -25.23 -0.26
C MET A 29 13.37 -25.20 -0.86
N ALA A 30 14.39 -24.86 -0.08
CA ALA A 30 15.75 -25.17 -0.49
C ALA A 30 15.96 -26.70 -0.48
N ASP A 31 16.88 -27.19 -1.31
CA ASP A 31 17.38 -28.56 -1.16
C ASP A 31 18.00 -28.68 0.26
N ASP A 32 17.73 -29.81 0.93
CA ASP A 32 18.06 -30.11 2.33
C ASP A 32 17.26 -29.38 3.44
N ASP A 33 16.30 -28.49 3.14
CA ASP A 33 15.40 -27.94 4.17
C ASP A 33 14.36 -28.97 4.68
N PRO A 34 13.97 -28.95 5.97
CA PRO A 34 12.92 -29.82 6.50
C PRO A 34 11.54 -29.52 5.85
N PRO A 35 10.69 -30.54 5.63
CA PRO A 35 9.46 -30.40 4.84
C PRO A 35 8.45 -29.42 5.47
N LEU A 36 8.07 -28.39 4.71
CA LEU A 36 7.07 -27.41 5.13
C LEU A 36 5.65 -27.99 5.13
N LEU A 37 5.06 -28.11 6.33
CA LEU A 37 3.65 -28.48 6.50
C LEU A 37 2.74 -27.24 6.48
N VAL A 38 2.16 -26.95 5.31
CA VAL A 38 1.13 -25.92 5.13
C VAL A 38 -0.22 -26.43 5.66
N HIS A 39 -0.77 -25.77 6.67
CA HIS A 39 -2.05 -26.20 7.29
C HIS A 39 -3.26 -25.72 6.51
N SER A 40 -3.14 -24.55 5.90
CA SER A 40 -4.13 -23.96 5.01
C SER A 40 -3.49 -22.88 4.16
N TRP A 41 -4.03 -22.72 2.95
CA TRP A 41 -3.84 -21.55 2.12
C TRP A 41 -5.20 -21.13 1.55
N ARG A 42 -5.36 -19.83 1.26
CA ARG A 42 -6.51 -19.31 0.52
C ARG A 42 -6.13 -18.04 -0.22
N LEU A 43 -6.84 -17.76 -1.30
CA LEU A 43 -6.91 -16.41 -1.84
C LEU A 43 -8.04 -15.66 -1.14
N GLU A 44 -7.73 -14.47 -0.62
CA GLU A 44 -8.72 -13.51 -0.16
C GLU A 44 -8.83 -12.35 -1.16
N PRO A 45 -10.03 -11.78 -1.35
CA PRO A 45 -10.18 -10.50 -2.02
C PRO A 45 -9.29 -9.43 -1.35
N GLY A 46 -8.74 -8.54 -2.15
CA GLY A 46 -8.04 -7.36 -1.67
C GLY A 46 -8.98 -6.36 -0.99
N LEU A 47 -8.44 -5.18 -0.66
CA LEU A 47 -9.28 -4.07 -0.26
C LEU A 47 -10.15 -3.66 -1.46
N ARG A 48 -11.46 -3.80 -1.34
CA ARG A 48 -12.43 -3.39 -2.37
C ARG A 48 -13.14 -2.11 -1.92
N LEU A 49 -12.84 -0.98 -2.53
CA LEU A 49 -13.48 0.30 -2.22
C LEU A 49 -14.85 0.43 -2.91
N ALA A 50 -15.65 1.43 -2.54
CA ALA A 50 -16.91 1.70 -3.24
C ALA A 50 -16.64 2.14 -4.69
N PRO A 51 -17.49 1.81 -5.67
CA PRO A 51 -17.32 2.25 -7.06
C PRO A 51 -17.33 3.78 -7.25
N THR A 52 -17.83 4.52 -6.26
CA THR A 52 -17.83 5.99 -6.21
C THR A 52 -16.59 6.59 -5.55
N THR A 53 -15.71 5.77 -4.98
CA THR A 53 -14.44 6.19 -4.37
C THR A 53 -13.33 6.10 -5.41
N GLN A 54 -12.67 7.22 -5.67
CA GLN A 54 -11.44 7.27 -6.48
C GLN A 54 -10.25 7.15 -5.54
N ALA A 55 -9.48 6.08 -5.67
CA ALA A 55 -8.28 5.83 -4.89
C ALA A 55 -7.09 5.65 -5.83
N LEU A 56 -6.10 6.55 -5.70
CA LEU A 56 -4.93 6.62 -6.57
C LEU A 56 -3.66 6.46 -5.76
N ASP A 57 -2.79 5.59 -6.25
CA ASP A 57 -1.50 5.26 -5.66
C ASP A 57 -0.40 5.78 -6.59
N LEU A 58 0.50 6.60 -6.05
CA LEU A 58 1.46 7.37 -6.83
C LEU A 58 2.84 6.71 -6.72
N GLY A 59 3.49 6.51 -7.86
CA GLY A 59 4.81 5.89 -7.88
C GLY A 59 5.42 5.86 -9.27
N GLY A 60 6.56 5.19 -9.40
CA GLY A 60 7.11 4.85 -10.70
C GLY A 60 6.24 3.80 -11.40
N THR A 61 6.39 3.67 -12.72
CA THR A 61 5.57 2.76 -13.55
C THR A 61 5.59 1.31 -13.07
N ASP A 62 6.72 0.85 -12.54
CA ASP A 62 6.91 -0.50 -11.98
C ASP A 62 6.85 -0.54 -10.44
N SER A 63 6.34 0.50 -9.78
CA SER A 63 6.27 0.55 -8.32
C SER A 63 5.07 -0.24 -7.73
N PRO A 64 5.18 -0.81 -6.52
CA PRO A 64 4.19 -1.76 -5.99
C PRO A 64 2.83 -1.15 -5.63
N LEU A 65 1.76 -1.65 -6.24
CA LEU A 65 0.42 -1.10 -6.07
C LEU A 65 -0.25 -1.58 -4.76
N MET A 66 -0.75 -0.64 -3.96
CA MET A 66 -1.69 -0.87 -2.87
C MET A 66 -2.99 -1.47 -3.41
N ALA A 67 -3.36 -2.65 -2.89
CA ALA A 67 -4.58 -3.33 -3.33
C ALA A 67 -5.82 -2.43 -3.18
N GLY A 68 -6.64 -2.34 -4.23
CA GLY A 68 -7.82 -1.48 -4.28
C GLY A 68 -7.59 -0.02 -4.72
N PHE A 69 -6.35 0.36 -5.04
CA PHE A 69 -6.01 1.64 -5.65
C PHE A 69 -5.68 1.45 -7.13
N ALA A 70 -5.88 2.48 -7.94
CA ALA A 70 -5.40 2.53 -9.32
C ALA A 70 -4.07 3.31 -9.38
N PRO A 71 -3.13 2.94 -10.28
CA PRO A 71 -1.88 3.66 -10.40
C PRO A 71 -2.07 5.08 -10.94
N LEU A 72 -1.23 6.00 -10.48
CA LEU A 72 -1.04 7.34 -11.03
C LEU A 72 0.46 7.63 -11.18
N THR A 73 0.99 7.39 -12.38
CA THR A 73 2.43 7.34 -12.66
C THR A 73 2.88 8.49 -13.58
N PRO A 74 4.21 8.76 -13.70
CA PRO A 74 4.72 9.77 -14.62
C PRO A 74 4.29 9.51 -16.06
N GLY A 75 3.68 10.52 -16.69
CA GLY A 75 3.13 10.44 -18.04
C GLY A 75 1.60 10.31 -18.10
N ASP A 76 0.95 9.96 -17.00
CA ASP A 76 -0.52 9.94 -16.92
C ASP A 76 -1.10 11.36 -17.17
N PRO A 77 -2.15 11.51 -18.00
CA PRO A 77 -2.74 12.82 -18.30
C PRO A 77 -3.25 13.56 -17.06
N ARG A 78 -3.68 12.83 -16.02
CA ARG A 78 -4.24 13.35 -14.76
C ARG A 78 -3.20 14.05 -13.89
N ILE A 79 -1.91 13.79 -14.06
CA ILE A 79 -0.85 14.36 -13.22
C ILE A 79 0.13 15.26 -14.02
N LYS A 80 0.60 16.33 -13.39
CA LYS A 80 1.62 17.25 -13.93
C LYS A 80 2.62 17.66 -12.86
N GLY A 81 3.83 18.00 -13.30
CA GLY A 81 4.94 18.47 -12.48
C GLY A 81 6.28 17.92 -12.97
N LYS A 82 7.37 18.27 -12.28
CA LYS A 82 8.68 17.63 -12.47
C LYS A 82 8.75 16.36 -11.61
N LEU A 83 7.99 15.36 -12.04
CA LEU A 83 7.73 14.14 -11.28
C LEU A 83 9.00 13.28 -11.14
N THR A 84 9.41 13.03 -9.89
CA THR A 84 10.50 12.10 -9.57
C THR A 84 9.97 10.99 -8.66
N PRO A 85 9.97 9.73 -9.11
CA PRO A 85 9.51 8.63 -8.27
C PRO A 85 10.49 8.31 -7.14
N VAL A 86 9.92 7.95 -6.00
CA VAL A 86 10.63 7.42 -4.82
C VAL A 86 10.09 6.03 -4.55
N LEU A 87 10.96 5.10 -4.14
CA LEU A 87 10.60 3.78 -3.65
C LEU A 87 11.54 3.41 -2.51
N ARG A 88 10.98 3.11 -1.34
CA ARG A 88 11.72 2.66 -0.15
C ARG A 88 11.63 1.14 0.01
N PRO A 89 12.66 0.47 0.58
CA PRO A 89 12.66 -0.97 0.81
C PRO A 89 11.60 -1.46 1.81
N ALA A 90 11.11 -0.57 2.69
CA ALA A 90 10.19 -0.88 3.79
C ALA A 90 9.04 0.13 3.86
N GLY A 91 7.96 -0.26 4.54
CA GLY A 91 6.69 0.47 4.60
C GLY A 91 5.52 -0.38 4.07
N ASP A 92 4.30 0.12 4.21
CA ASP A 92 3.14 -0.42 3.49
C ASP A 92 3.07 0.15 2.07
N ALA A 93 2.35 -0.52 1.17
CA ALA A 93 2.37 -0.21 -0.26
C ALA A 93 1.82 1.19 -0.62
N LEU A 94 1.07 1.86 0.27
CA LEU A 94 0.53 3.19 -0.04
C LEU A 94 1.50 4.34 0.31
N VAL A 95 2.57 4.06 1.07
CA VAL A 95 3.44 5.12 1.61
C VAL A 95 4.94 4.85 1.46
N ARG A 96 5.36 3.64 1.08
CA ARG A 96 6.80 3.37 0.81
C ARG A 96 7.29 4.02 -0.49
N ASP A 97 6.37 4.38 -1.38
CA ASP A 97 6.61 5.01 -2.66
C ASP A 97 5.74 6.26 -2.83
N GLY A 98 6.02 7.01 -3.88
CA GLY A 98 5.37 8.29 -4.15
C GLY A 98 6.05 9.04 -5.28
N LEU A 99 5.50 10.21 -5.60
CA LEU A 99 6.06 11.15 -6.56
C LEU A 99 6.43 12.47 -5.85
N ARG A 100 7.69 12.89 -5.98
CA ARG A 100 8.14 14.25 -5.63
C ARG A 100 7.85 15.20 -6.79
N GLY A 101 7.67 16.49 -6.48
CA GLY A 101 7.51 17.54 -7.49
C GLY A 101 6.16 17.55 -8.19
N VAL A 102 5.10 17.08 -7.51
CA VAL A 102 3.72 17.11 -8.03
C VAL A 102 3.20 18.55 -8.04
N GLU A 103 2.78 19.03 -9.19
CA GLU A 103 2.24 20.40 -9.36
C GLU A 103 0.72 20.41 -9.56
N ARG A 104 0.17 19.30 -10.04
CA ARG A 104 -1.27 19.13 -10.23
C ARG A 104 -1.65 17.66 -10.29
N VAL A 105 -2.72 17.31 -9.61
CA VAL A 105 -3.55 16.13 -9.91
C VAL A 105 -4.93 16.63 -10.32
N THR A 106 -5.47 16.13 -11.42
CA THR A 106 -6.82 16.42 -11.92
C THR A 106 -7.65 15.15 -11.89
N LEU A 107 -8.80 15.20 -11.24
CA LEU A 107 -9.80 14.13 -11.19
C LEU A 107 -11.12 14.63 -11.77
N GLU A 108 -11.96 13.74 -12.29
CA GLU A 108 -13.34 14.09 -12.62
C GLU A 108 -14.25 13.63 -11.47
N ALA A 109 -15.12 14.52 -10.97
CA ALA A 109 -16.06 14.20 -9.90
C ALA A 109 -17.45 14.82 -10.18
N PRO A 110 -18.56 14.11 -9.92
CA PRO A 110 -19.89 14.73 -10.01
C PRO A 110 -20.11 15.76 -8.89
N PRO A 111 -21.14 16.63 -9.00
CA PRO A 111 -21.47 17.58 -7.95
C PRO A 111 -21.75 16.89 -6.61
N GLY A 112 -21.24 17.42 -5.50
CA GLY A 112 -21.49 16.86 -4.16
C GLY A 112 -20.45 17.24 -3.11
N THR A 113 -20.63 16.71 -1.89
CA THR A 113 -19.69 16.88 -0.78
C THR A 113 -18.79 15.65 -0.67
N TYR A 114 -17.49 15.87 -0.57
CA TYR A 114 -16.46 14.83 -0.59
C TYR A 114 -15.56 14.87 0.64
N ARG A 115 -15.01 13.70 0.97
CA ARG A 115 -13.81 13.56 1.79
C ARG A 115 -12.63 13.30 0.84
N LEU A 116 -11.66 14.22 0.82
CA LEU A 116 -10.35 14.04 0.20
C LEU A 116 -9.36 13.62 1.27
N THR A 117 -8.59 12.58 1.03
CA THR A 117 -7.46 12.15 1.87
C THR A 117 -6.21 12.08 1.02
N LEU A 118 -5.09 12.61 1.53
CA LEU A 118 -3.80 12.69 0.87
C LEU A 118 -2.74 12.14 1.82
N TRP A 119 -1.74 11.46 1.28
CA TRP A 119 -0.54 11.03 2.01
C TRP A 119 0.65 11.84 1.50
N LEU A 120 1.03 12.89 2.25
CA LEU A 120 1.89 13.99 1.81
C LEU A 120 3.36 13.90 2.27
N GLU A 121 3.72 12.87 3.04
CA GLU A 121 5.07 12.74 3.62
C GLU A 121 5.73 11.42 3.23
N GLU A 122 7.00 11.50 2.86
CA GLU A 122 7.83 10.36 2.46
C GLU A 122 8.48 9.75 3.73
N PRO A 123 8.23 8.48 4.10
CA PRO A 123 8.63 7.95 5.41
C PRO A 123 10.15 7.93 5.72
N GLY A 124 11.02 8.10 4.72
CA GLY A 124 12.46 8.30 4.88
C GLY A 124 12.93 9.75 4.70
N GLU A 125 12.03 10.73 4.69
CA GLU A 125 12.40 12.15 4.56
C GLU A 125 13.26 12.65 5.71
N TRP A 126 13.14 12.06 6.90
CA TRP A 126 13.97 12.35 8.07
C TRP A 126 15.48 12.12 7.84
N GLU A 127 15.86 11.38 6.79
CA GLU A 127 17.25 11.17 6.36
C GLU A 127 17.80 12.34 5.51
N LEU A 128 16.94 13.25 5.03
CA LEU A 128 17.26 14.22 3.98
C LEU A 128 17.23 15.66 4.49
N LEU A 129 18.37 16.35 4.42
CA LEU A 129 18.47 17.77 4.80
C LEU A 129 18.56 18.70 3.57
N PRO A 130 17.85 19.85 3.56
CA PRO A 130 16.90 20.33 4.56
C PRO A 130 15.48 19.75 4.38
N HIS A 131 14.76 19.52 5.48
CA HIS A 131 13.36 19.06 5.46
C HIS A 131 12.39 20.18 5.01
N PRO A 132 11.26 19.85 4.34
CA PRO A 132 10.18 20.78 4.07
C PRO A 132 9.46 21.28 5.33
N LEU A 133 9.81 22.49 5.76
CA LEU A 133 9.12 23.18 6.87
C LEU A 133 7.76 23.78 6.46
N GLU A 134 7.54 24.01 5.17
CA GLU A 134 6.32 24.61 4.63
C GLU A 134 5.70 23.71 3.54
N ARG A 135 4.43 23.36 3.72
CA ARG A 135 3.60 22.61 2.76
C ARG A 135 2.19 23.18 2.74
N ALA A 136 1.52 23.11 1.61
CA ALA A 136 0.10 23.43 1.52
C ALA A 136 -0.60 22.63 0.42
N VAL A 137 -1.94 22.61 0.45
CA VAL A 137 -2.78 22.01 -0.58
C VAL A 137 -3.87 22.98 -0.99
N ASP A 138 -3.86 23.36 -2.27
CA ASP A 138 -4.98 24.05 -2.90
C ASP A 138 -5.87 23.03 -3.63
N VAL A 139 -7.18 23.21 -3.56
CA VAL A 139 -8.16 22.48 -4.37
C VAL A 139 -9.04 23.48 -5.12
N ASN A 140 -9.11 23.35 -6.44
CA ASN A 140 -9.77 24.30 -7.33
C ASN A 140 -9.32 25.78 -7.20
N GLY A 141 -8.18 26.03 -6.56
CA GLY A 141 -7.65 27.37 -6.28
C GLY A 141 -7.98 27.91 -4.88
N GLU A 142 -8.70 27.14 -4.07
CA GLU A 142 -8.94 27.43 -2.65
C GLU A 142 -7.91 26.70 -1.79
N ARG A 143 -7.29 27.40 -0.84
CA ARG A 143 -6.37 26.82 0.15
C ARG A 143 -7.16 26.01 1.19
N LEU A 144 -7.10 24.68 1.12
CA LEU A 144 -7.82 23.82 2.07
C LEU A 144 -6.95 23.28 3.21
N TRP A 145 -5.62 23.30 3.07
CA TRP A 145 -4.70 22.89 4.12
C TRP A 145 -3.34 23.60 3.99
N GLU A 146 -2.73 23.93 5.12
CA GLU A 146 -1.40 24.54 5.20
C GLU A 146 -0.67 24.07 6.48
N GLN A 147 0.62 23.81 6.35
CA GLN A 147 1.57 23.52 7.42
C GLN A 147 2.74 24.47 7.28
N ARG A 148 3.09 25.14 8.39
CA ARG A 148 4.29 25.98 8.51
C ARG A 148 4.91 25.70 9.87
N LEU A 149 6.05 25.02 9.85
CA LEU A 149 6.84 24.68 11.03
C LEU A 149 8.06 25.61 11.09
N ASP A 150 8.48 25.95 12.30
CA ASP A 150 9.85 26.39 12.53
C ASP A 150 10.74 25.18 12.90
N ALA A 151 12.05 25.41 13.03
CA ALA A 151 13.00 24.34 13.32
C ALA A 151 12.77 23.68 14.69
N GLN A 152 12.28 24.42 15.70
CA GLN A 152 12.00 23.88 17.03
C GLN A 152 10.75 23.00 16.99
N ARG A 153 9.66 23.50 16.40
CA ARG A 153 8.42 22.71 16.21
C ARG A 153 8.65 21.47 15.37
N TRP A 154 9.45 21.55 14.30
CA TRP A 154 9.83 20.35 13.55
C TRP A 154 10.62 19.35 14.42
N GLN A 155 11.56 19.82 15.24
CA GLN A 155 12.32 18.97 16.14
C GLN A 155 11.42 18.29 17.20
N GLU A 156 10.45 19.02 17.76
CA GLU A 156 9.51 18.51 18.76
C GLU A 156 8.45 17.56 18.16
N GLU A 157 7.85 17.94 17.03
CA GLU A 157 6.71 17.23 16.40
C GLU A 157 7.13 16.05 15.52
N HIS A 158 8.36 16.03 14.98
CA HIS A 158 8.87 14.93 14.14
C HIS A 158 10.07 14.22 14.77
N TYR A 159 11.17 14.93 15.09
CA TYR A 159 12.44 14.27 15.48
C TYR A 159 12.42 13.66 16.89
N LEU A 160 11.78 14.32 17.86
CA LEU A 160 11.65 13.87 19.25
C LEU A 160 10.30 13.18 19.53
N ALA A 161 9.46 13.00 18.51
CA ALA A 161 8.11 12.47 18.65
C ALA A 161 8.10 11.06 19.27
N GLY A 162 7.35 10.90 20.37
CA GLY A 162 7.25 9.62 21.10
C GLY A 162 8.41 9.33 22.08
N ARG A 163 9.38 10.23 22.26
CA ARG A 163 10.51 10.04 23.20
C ARG A 163 10.08 9.82 24.65
N GLU A 164 8.96 10.42 25.07
CA GLU A 164 8.43 10.34 26.44
C GLU A 164 7.22 9.41 26.59
N GLU A 165 6.77 8.76 25.50
CA GLU A 165 5.65 7.82 25.60
C GLU A 165 6.08 6.53 26.30
N ILE A 166 5.32 6.13 27.34
CA ILE A 166 5.39 4.77 27.89
C ILE A 166 4.88 3.82 26.81
N TRP A 167 5.81 3.24 26.05
CA TRP A 167 5.61 2.45 24.85
C TRP A 167 4.39 1.52 24.92
N PRO A 168 3.29 1.83 24.19
CA PRO A 168 2.12 0.95 24.12
C PRO A 168 2.45 -0.43 23.54
N ALA A 169 1.64 -1.45 23.80
CA ALA A 169 1.84 -2.76 23.17
C ALA A 169 1.50 -2.81 21.65
N ASP A 170 0.91 -1.75 21.09
CA ASP A 170 0.50 -1.69 19.67
C ASP A 170 1.47 -0.85 18.82
N PRO A 171 2.40 -1.48 18.07
CA PRO A 171 3.41 -0.78 17.28
C PRO A 171 2.82 -0.04 16.07
N TRP A 172 1.59 -0.36 15.64
CA TRP A 172 0.90 0.45 14.63
C TRP A 172 0.69 1.88 15.11
N ARG A 173 0.27 2.07 16.38
CA ARG A 173 0.00 3.41 16.93
C ARG A 173 1.29 4.24 17.10
N GLN A 174 2.41 3.56 17.37
CA GLN A 174 3.71 4.21 17.56
C GLN A 174 4.34 4.66 16.24
N LEU A 175 4.28 3.81 15.21
CA LEU A 175 5.10 3.96 14.01
C LEU A 175 4.24 3.96 12.74
N GLY A 176 3.51 2.87 12.45
CA GLY A 176 2.79 2.72 11.18
C GLY A 176 1.74 3.80 10.91
N ALA A 177 0.99 4.22 11.93
CA ALA A 177 -0.03 5.27 11.83
C ALA A 177 0.55 6.68 11.63
N ARG A 178 1.83 6.90 11.98
CA ARG A 178 2.53 8.19 11.79
C ARG A 178 3.13 8.31 10.38
N GLN A 179 3.36 7.19 9.68
CA GLN A 179 3.94 7.17 8.35
C GLN A 179 2.96 7.65 7.26
N GLY A 180 3.47 8.53 6.38
CA GLY A 180 2.78 8.97 5.17
C GLY A 180 2.15 10.37 5.24
N GLY A 181 2.23 11.08 6.37
CA GLY A 181 1.75 12.48 6.47
C GLY A 181 0.27 12.63 6.05
N ARG A 182 -0.60 11.80 6.63
CA ARG A 182 -2.00 11.70 6.20
C ARG A 182 -2.79 12.97 6.56
N VAL A 183 -3.35 13.62 5.54
CA VAL A 183 -4.24 14.78 5.67
C VAL A 183 -5.62 14.43 5.10
N SER A 184 -6.70 14.74 5.83
CA SER A 184 -8.09 14.41 5.44
C SER A 184 -9.02 15.63 5.50
N LEU A 185 -9.44 16.14 4.34
CA LEU A 185 -10.18 17.39 4.15
C LEU A 185 -11.62 17.13 3.66
N THR A 186 -12.57 17.94 4.11
CA THR A 186 -13.95 17.94 3.56
C THR A 186 -14.08 19.09 2.58
N LEU A 187 -14.66 18.84 1.41
CA LEU A 187 -14.87 19.87 0.37
C LEU A 187 -16.22 19.70 -0.33
N VAL A 188 -16.78 20.81 -0.80
CA VAL A 188 -17.97 20.82 -1.67
C VAL A 188 -17.51 21.08 -3.09
N HIS A 189 -17.90 20.22 -4.03
CA HIS A 189 -17.48 20.29 -5.42
C HIS A 189 -18.69 20.53 -6.34
N PRO A 190 -18.65 21.51 -7.26
CA PRO A 190 -19.76 21.81 -8.17
C PRO A 190 -19.89 20.82 -9.33
N GLY A 191 -18.91 19.93 -9.54
CA GLY A 191 -18.88 18.94 -10.62
C GLY A 191 -17.81 19.24 -11.69
N GLY A 192 -17.39 18.18 -12.38
CA GLY A 192 -16.35 18.22 -13.41
C GLY A 192 -14.93 18.06 -12.83
N ALA A 193 -13.98 18.81 -13.38
CA ALA A 193 -12.58 18.72 -13.00
C ALA A 193 -12.32 19.24 -11.57
N LEU A 194 -11.91 18.34 -10.68
CA LEU A 194 -11.34 18.62 -9.37
C LEU A 194 -9.81 18.71 -9.51
N VAL A 195 -9.25 19.92 -9.30
CA VAL A 195 -7.84 20.21 -9.49
C VAL A 195 -7.14 20.40 -8.14
N ILE A 196 -6.32 19.44 -7.76
CA ILE A 196 -5.56 19.41 -6.50
C ILE A 196 -4.12 19.83 -6.80
N ARG A 197 -3.56 20.74 -6.00
CA ARG A 197 -2.19 21.24 -6.11
C ARG A 197 -1.47 21.16 -4.75
N PRO A 198 -0.54 20.20 -4.56
CA PRO A 198 0.47 20.31 -3.51
C PRO A 198 1.36 21.53 -3.77
N LEU A 199 1.66 22.28 -2.72
CA LEU A 199 2.44 23.52 -2.76
C LEU A 199 3.56 23.48 -1.72
N GLY A 200 4.70 24.07 -2.08
CA GLY A 200 5.86 24.23 -1.22
C GLY A 200 7.10 24.58 -2.03
N HIS A 201 8.18 24.96 -1.33
CA HIS A 201 9.38 25.53 -1.94
C HIS A 201 10.33 24.49 -2.59
N SER A 202 10.14 23.19 -2.31
CA SER A 202 10.96 22.09 -2.84
C SER A 202 10.13 21.03 -3.59
N PRO A 203 10.76 20.06 -4.28
CA PRO A 203 10.06 18.88 -4.79
C PRO A 203 9.49 17.99 -3.67
N ASP A 204 10.18 17.91 -2.53
CA ASP A 204 9.79 17.12 -1.35
C ASP A 204 8.59 17.74 -0.60
N ALA A 205 8.52 19.07 -0.55
CA ALA A 205 7.34 19.80 -0.08
C ALA A 205 6.09 19.55 -0.96
N ARG A 206 6.30 19.00 -2.16
CA ARG A 206 5.29 18.62 -3.15
C ARG A 206 5.31 17.11 -3.42
N PHE A 207 5.64 16.33 -2.39
CA PHE A 207 5.50 14.89 -2.40
C PHE A 207 4.04 14.46 -2.22
N LEU A 208 3.65 13.38 -2.90
CA LEU A 208 2.37 12.72 -2.72
C LEU A 208 2.57 11.22 -2.98
N ALA A 209 2.24 10.39 -1.99
CA ALA A 209 2.27 8.93 -2.08
C ALA A 209 0.92 8.36 -2.50
N GLY A 210 -0.18 8.88 -1.94
CA GLY A 210 -1.51 8.37 -2.22
C GLY A 210 -2.58 9.45 -2.14
N LEU A 211 -3.70 9.20 -2.82
CA LEU A 211 -4.89 10.03 -2.82
C LEU A 211 -6.14 9.15 -2.70
N LEU A 212 -7.10 9.57 -1.89
CA LEU A 212 -8.44 8.99 -1.86
C LEU A 212 -9.50 10.09 -1.84
N LEU A 213 -10.38 10.10 -2.84
CA LEU A 213 -11.55 10.98 -2.94
C LEU A 213 -12.82 10.13 -2.88
N ARG A 214 -13.66 10.33 -1.86
CA ARG A 214 -14.96 9.66 -1.76
C ARG A 214 -16.11 10.64 -1.50
N PRO A 215 -17.34 10.36 -1.94
CA PRO A 215 -18.52 11.08 -1.48
C PRO A 215 -18.69 10.95 0.04
N LEU A 216 -19.12 12.04 0.70
CA LEU A 216 -19.29 12.05 2.15
C LEU A 216 -20.50 11.21 2.60
N ASN A 217 -21.51 11.07 1.73
CA ASN A 217 -22.68 10.19 1.89
C ASN A 217 -22.40 8.71 1.52
N GLY A 218 -21.19 8.40 1.04
CA GLY A 218 -20.74 7.02 0.81
C GLY A 218 -20.13 6.37 2.06
N PRO A 219 -19.70 5.10 1.97
CA PRO A 219 -19.01 4.43 3.07
C PRO A 219 -17.68 5.12 3.41
N ALA A 220 -17.25 5.01 4.67
CA ALA A 220 -15.98 5.54 5.17
C ALA A 220 -14.77 4.71 4.69
N ASP A 221 -14.49 4.79 3.38
CA ASP A 221 -13.43 4.04 2.71
C ASP A 221 -12.02 4.43 3.20
N GLU A 222 -11.79 5.65 3.67
CA GLU A 222 -10.53 6.06 4.30
C GLU A 222 -10.22 5.25 5.56
N GLU A 223 -11.23 4.88 6.34
CA GLU A 223 -11.02 4.00 7.49
C GLU A 223 -10.74 2.55 7.07
N ARG A 224 -11.27 2.13 5.91
CA ARG A 224 -11.04 0.78 5.36
C ARG A 224 -9.61 0.66 4.82
N VAL A 225 -9.09 1.72 4.21
CA VAL A 225 -7.67 1.87 3.88
C VAL A 225 -6.82 1.79 5.16
N GLU A 226 -7.10 2.61 6.17
CA GLU A 226 -6.29 2.62 7.41
C GLU A 226 -6.36 1.31 8.20
N ARG A 227 -7.52 0.63 8.23
CA ARG A 227 -7.62 -0.75 8.76
C ARG A 227 -6.77 -1.74 7.97
N LYS A 228 -6.70 -1.61 6.64
CA LYS A 228 -5.86 -2.46 5.78
C LYS A 228 -4.37 -2.16 5.98
N ARG A 229 -3.97 -0.88 6.08
CA ARG A 229 -2.59 -0.47 6.40
C ARG A 229 -2.17 -1.00 7.77
N ARG A 230 -3.00 -0.82 8.81
CA ARG A 230 -2.78 -1.41 10.15
C ARG A 230 -2.59 -2.92 10.09
N GLN A 231 -3.43 -3.62 9.34
CA GLN A 231 -3.30 -5.07 9.17
C GLN A 231 -1.96 -5.44 8.54
N LEU A 232 -1.63 -4.86 7.37
CA LEU A 232 -0.40 -5.18 6.65
C LEU A 232 0.86 -4.82 7.46
N PHE A 233 0.83 -3.70 8.18
CA PHE A 233 1.89 -3.29 9.10
C PHE A 233 2.09 -4.32 10.20
N LEU A 234 1.03 -4.68 10.95
CA LEU A 234 1.13 -5.64 12.06
C LEU A 234 1.50 -7.06 11.57
N GLU A 235 1.07 -7.46 10.38
CA GLU A 235 1.45 -8.73 9.77
C GLU A 235 2.93 -8.74 9.32
N ARG A 236 3.53 -7.59 8.99
CA ARG A 236 4.98 -7.44 8.70
C ARG A 236 5.83 -7.25 9.96
N TRP A 237 5.28 -6.61 10.99
CA TRP A 237 5.95 -6.26 12.25
C TRP A 237 6.17 -7.47 13.20
N GLN A 238 6.20 -8.71 12.69
CA GLN A 238 6.22 -9.92 13.54
C GLN A 238 7.56 -10.14 14.27
N VAL A 239 7.77 -9.38 15.36
CA VAL A 239 8.65 -9.75 16.49
C VAL A 239 7.97 -10.83 17.35
N GLN A 240 6.66 -11.02 17.21
CA GLN A 240 5.89 -12.12 17.82
C GLN A 240 4.94 -12.76 16.80
N TRP A 241 4.80 -14.08 16.88
CA TRP A 241 3.96 -14.89 16.00
C TRP A 241 2.47 -14.74 16.37
N PRO A 242 1.56 -14.44 15.42
CA PRO A 242 0.13 -14.40 15.70
C PRO A 242 -0.40 -15.81 15.96
N GLU A 243 -1.19 -15.99 17.02
CA GLU A 243 -1.85 -17.26 17.31
C GLU A 243 -2.84 -17.62 16.18
N PRO A 244 -2.83 -18.86 15.66
CA PRO A 244 -3.74 -19.25 14.58
C PRO A 244 -5.20 -19.29 15.01
N VAL A 245 -6.05 -18.46 14.41
CA VAL A 245 -7.50 -18.61 14.53
C VAL A 245 -7.96 -19.80 13.68
N SER A 246 -8.34 -20.90 14.33
CA SER A 246 -8.79 -22.11 13.64
C SER A 246 -10.15 -21.90 12.96
N SER A 247 -10.14 -21.65 11.65
CA SER A 247 -11.32 -21.86 10.79
C SER A 247 -11.38 -23.34 10.37
N PRO A 248 -12.57 -23.92 10.14
CA PRO A 248 -12.69 -25.29 9.63
C PRO A 248 -11.97 -25.43 8.27
N ALA A 249 -11.28 -26.55 8.09
CA ALA A 249 -10.46 -26.79 6.90
C ALA A 249 -11.32 -26.99 5.65
N LEU A 250 -10.98 -26.26 4.58
CA LEU A 250 -11.62 -26.41 3.27
C LEU A 250 -10.98 -27.62 2.56
N ARG A 251 -11.77 -28.67 2.32
CA ARG A 251 -11.30 -29.84 1.55
C ARG A 251 -11.22 -29.49 0.06
N LEU A 252 -10.04 -29.60 -0.52
CA LEU A 252 -9.85 -29.51 -1.98
C LEU A 252 -9.94 -30.91 -2.59
N ILE A 253 -10.68 -31.03 -3.68
CA ILE A 253 -10.73 -32.24 -4.52
C ILE A 253 -9.80 -31.98 -5.72
N PRO A 254 -8.72 -32.75 -5.92
CA PRO A 254 -7.81 -32.53 -7.05
C PRO A 254 -8.50 -32.87 -8.38
N GLN A 255 -8.26 -32.05 -9.41
CA GLN A 255 -8.58 -32.38 -10.80
C GLN A 255 -7.33 -32.24 -11.68
N GLY A 256 -7.10 -33.26 -12.51
CA GLY A 256 -6.08 -33.27 -13.56
C GLY A 256 -4.70 -33.82 -13.15
N GLN A 257 -4.16 -34.73 -13.96
CA GLN A 257 -2.74 -35.04 -13.98
C GLN A 257 -2.00 -33.90 -14.71
N ALA A 258 -0.97 -33.33 -14.08
CA ALA A 258 -0.11 -32.34 -14.72
C ALA A 258 1.06 -33.05 -15.42
N SER A 259 1.33 -32.69 -16.68
CA SER A 259 2.60 -32.99 -17.33
C SER A 259 3.73 -32.14 -16.73
N GLU A 260 4.95 -32.66 -16.78
CA GLU A 260 6.11 -32.09 -16.07
C GLU A 260 6.47 -30.68 -16.58
N PRO A 261 6.66 -29.69 -15.67
CA PRO A 261 7.20 -28.39 -16.03
C PRO A 261 8.74 -28.37 -15.89
N GLU A 262 9.41 -27.97 -16.96
CA GLU A 262 10.83 -27.65 -16.96
C GLU A 262 11.11 -26.48 -15.99
N ALA A 263 12.10 -26.63 -15.11
CA ALA A 263 12.36 -25.70 -14.01
C ALA A 263 13.76 -25.06 -14.12
N ILE A 264 13.81 -23.73 -13.99
CA ILE A 264 15.05 -22.96 -13.86
C ILE A 264 14.94 -22.11 -12.59
N ALA A 265 15.82 -22.35 -11.63
CA ALA A 265 15.89 -21.61 -10.36
C ALA A 265 17.32 -21.17 -10.07
N ALA A 266 17.48 -19.96 -9.54
CA ALA A 266 18.78 -19.44 -9.12
C ALA A 266 19.14 -19.92 -7.71
N ALA A 267 20.41 -20.28 -7.49
CA ALA A 267 20.92 -20.72 -6.20
C ALA A 267 20.65 -19.69 -5.08
N GLY A 268 20.17 -20.16 -3.92
CA GLY A 268 19.86 -19.31 -2.75
C GLY A 268 18.44 -18.74 -2.67
N SER A 269 17.55 -19.11 -3.60
CA SER A 269 16.15 -18.63 -3.62
C SER A 269 15.28 -19.32 -2.57
N ARG A 270 14.39 -18.58 -1.88
CA ARG A 270 13.53 -19.08 -0.78
C ARG A 270 12.02 -18.86 -1.06
N LEU A 271 11.26 -19.95 -1.19
CA LEU A 271 9.78 -20.06 -1.19
C LEU A 271 8.95 -19.45 -2.36
N LEU A 272 7.85 -20.16 -2.68
CA LEU A 272 6.78 -19.86 -3.66
C LEU A 272 5.61 -20.91 -3.43
N LEU A 273 4.56 -21.13 -4.27
CA LEU A 273 3.39 -22.05 -3.99
C LEU A 273 2.60 -22.64 -5.21
N SER A 274 2.42 -23.97 -5.42
CA SER A 274 1.88 -24.56 -6.70
C SER A 274 0.40 -24.99 -6.77
N TYR A 275 -0.37 -24.43 -7.72
CA TYR A 275 -1.66 -24.92 -8.23
C TYR A 275 -2.10 -24.15 -9.50
N ALA A 276 -3.12 -24.65 -10.21
CA ALA A 276 -3.76 -24.01 -11.37
C ALA A 276 -5.13 -23.40 -10.99
N MET A 277 -5.53 -22.30 -11.65
CA MET A 277 -6.82 -21.65 -11.41
C MET A 277 -7.66 -21.51 -12.69
N MET A 278 -8.96 -21.78 -12.55
CA MET A 278 -10.01 -21.24 -13.41
C MET A 278 -10.98 -20.44 -12.53
N SER A 279 -10.87 -19.11 -12.54
CA SER A 279 -11.86 -18.25 -11.89
C SER A 279 -12.93 -17.85 -12.92
N PRO A 280 -14.24 -18.02 -12.63
CA PRO A 280 -15.31 -17.59 -13.54
C PRO A 280 -15.50 -16.06 -13.60
N ALA A 281 -14.83 -15.29 -12.73
CA ALA A 281 -14.79 -13.84 -12.76
C ALA A 281 -13.38 -13.33 -12.40
N GLY A 282 -12.91 -12.28 -13.08
CA GLY A 282 -11.63 -11.64 -12.78
C GLY A 282 -11.69 -10.84 -11.47
N ASP A 283 -10.78 -11.12 -10.54
CA ASP A 283 -10.48 -10.25 -9.40
C ASP A 283 -9.14 -9.55 -9.68
N GLU A 284 -9.13 -8.21 -9.66
CA GLU A 284 -7.97 -7.38 -9.99
C GLU A 284 -7.02 -7.18 -8.79
N SER A 285 -7.33 -7.70 -7.59
CA SER A 285 -6.51 -7.51 -6.39
C SER A 285 -6.49 -8.71 -5.42
N PRO A 286 -6.20 -9.95 -5.86
CA PRO A 286 -6.07 -11.11 -4.98
C PRO A 286 -4.94 -10.99 -3.93
N THR A 287 -5.19 -11.53 -2.75
CA THR A 287 -4.22 -11.65 -1.64
C THR A 287 -4.02 -13.12 -1.27
N LEU A 288 -2.77 -13.60 -1.22
CA LEU A 288 -2.45 -14.97 -0.79
C LEU A 288 -2.26 -15.06 0.72
N LEU A 289 -2.83 -16.09 1.34
CA LEU A 289 -2.61 -16.46 2.74
C LEU A 289 -1.93 -17.83 2.87
N ILE A 290 -0.98 -17.93 3.81
CA ILE A 290 -0.27 -19.17 4.16
C ILE A 290 -0.22 -19.32 5.69
N THR A 291 -0.59 -20.49 6.22
CA THR A 291 -0.46 -20.81 7.65
C THR A 291 0.59 -21.91 7.89
N PRO A 292 1.79 -21.56 8.39
CA PRO A 292 2.80 -22.55 8.78
C PRO A 292 2.45 -23.23 10.12
N ARG A 293 2.98 -24.44 10.34
CA ARG A 293 2.80 -25.18 11.60
C ARG A 293 3.49 -24.48 12.77
N ARG A 294 2.87 -24.46 13.95
CA ARG A 294 3.51 -24.08 15.22
C ARG A 294 4.61 -25.11 15.51
N ALA A 295 5.87 -24.69 15.58
CA ALA A 295 6.93 -25.55 16.10
C ALA A 295 6.58 -25.93 17.55
N ALA A 296 6.58 -27.22 17.87
CA ALA A 296 6.51 -27.65 19.25
C ALA A 296 7.81 -27.20 19.94
N ARG A 297 7.68 -26.50 21.07
CA ARG A 297 8.82 -26.29 21.97
C ARG A 297 9.17 -27.64 22.59
N THR A 298 10.29 -28.21 22.14
CA THR A 298 11.08 -29.19 22.90
C THR A 298 11.86 -28.46 23.99
#